data_AF-X1QPL2-F1
#
_entry.id   AF-X1QPL2-F1
#
_cell.length_a   1.000
_cell.length_b   1.000
_cell.length_c   1.000
_cell.angle_alpha   90.00
_cell.angle_beta   90.00
_cell.angle_gamma   90.00
#
_symmetry.space_group_name_H-M   'P 1'
#
loop_
_entity.id
_entity.type
_entity.pdbx_description
1 polymer ?
#
loop_
_entity_poly.entity_id
_entity_poly.type
_entity_poly.pdbx_seq_one_letter_code
_entity_poly.pdbx_strand_id
1 'polypeptide(L)'
;KVIKELDEDVVRRIAQEIRDKDVEAIAICYLFSFTNPKHERRTAEILREMLPNLCISVSSEILPIIREYERLSTTTVNAYIMPIMQSYLLNLRDKLRARGFTQEYYLMQSSGGIMSSEVAGLRPVYTIDSGPAAGVTAAAQLGTMLSFPDVISFDMGGTTTKVCVIREGKPEITTEFWVDGKYFIGAPVMNMVEIGAGGGSIVWLDPAGVVHIGPQSAGAKPGPVC
;
A
#
# COMPACT_ATOMS: atom_id res chain seq x y z
N LYS A 1 -2.15 -17.19 -26.33
CA LYS A 1 -3.13 -18.17 -26.87
C LYS A 1 -4.14 -18.49 -25.77
N VAL A 2 -5.44 -18.47 -26.06
CA VAL A 2 -6.48 -18.93 -25.12
C VAL A 2 -6.56 -20.46 -25.22
N ILE A 3 -6.49 -21.15 -24.08
CA ILE A 3 -6.57 -22.62 -23.99
C ILE A 3 -7.97 -23.06 -23.55
N LYS A 4 -8.61 -22.27 -22.68
CA LYS A 4 -9.99 -22.43 -22.22
C LYS A 4 -10.66 -21.08 -22.27
N GLU A 5 -11.76 -20.97 -23.01
CA GLU A 5 -12.57 -19.74 -23.07
C GLU A 5 -13.16 -19.40 -21.70
N LEU A 6 -13.39 -18.11 -21.46
CA LEU A 6 -14.07 -17.65 -20.25
C LEU A 6 -15.53 -18.11 -20.27
N ASP A 7 -15.93 -18.82 -19.23
CA ASP A 7 -17.34 -19.15 -18.99
C ASP A 7 -17.99 -17.98 -18.26
N GLU A 8 -18.65 -17.10 -19.02
CA GLU A 8 -19.28 -15.92 -18.45
C GLU A 8 -20.45 -16.26 -17.52
N ASP A 9 -21.13 -17.41 -17.71
CA ASP A 9 -22.24 -17.82 -16.86
C ASP A 9 -21.74 -18.29 -15.49
N VAL A 10 -20.55 -18.91 -15.42
CA VAL A 10 -19.84 -19.12 -14.15
C VAL A 10 -19.55 -17.79 -13.47
N VAL A 11 -19.03 -16.78 -14.19
CA VAL A 11 -18.76 -15.46 -13.60
C VAL A 11 -20.04 -14.81 -13.05
N ARG A 12 -21.15 -14.87 -13.80
CA ARG A 12 -22.45 -14.35 -13.35
C ARG A 12 -22.98 -15.06 -12.11
N ARG A 13 -22.78 -16.38 -12.01
CA ARG A 13 -23.13 -17.14 -10.78
C ARG A 13 -22.29 -16.71 -9.59
N ILE A 14 -20.97 -16.60 -9.77
CA ILE A 14 -20.05 -16.09 -8.73
C ILE A 14 -20.46 -14.68 -8.30
N ALA A 15 -20.87 -13.81 -9.22
CA ALA A 15 -21.36 -12.47 -8.88
C ALA A 15 -22.58 -12.50 -7.94
N GLN A 16 -23.49 -13.46 -8.09
CA GLN A 16 -24.60 -13.65 -7.16
C GLN A 16 -24.09 -14.14 -5.79
N GLU A 17 -23.20 -15.12 -5.77
CA GLU A 17 -22.60 -15.61 -4.51
C GLU A 17 -21.85 -14.50 -3.74
N ILE A 18 -21.18 -13.60 -4.47
CA ILE A 18 -20.50 -12.42 -3.89
C ILE A 18 -21.52 -11.46 -3.28
N ARG A 19 -22.63 -11.19 -3.99
CA ARG A 19 -23.71 -10.35 -3.50
C ARG A 19 -24.29 -10.86 -2.18
N ASP A 20 -24.46 -12.17 -2.06
CA ASP A 20 -25.03 -12.80 -0.86
C ASP A 20 -24.08 -12.78 0.34
N LYS A 21 -22.77 -12.55 0.12
CA LYS A 21 -21.74 -12.53 1.17
C LYS A 21 -21.42 -11.13 1.71
N ASP A 22 -22.03 -10.08 1.17
CA ASP A 22 -21.85 -8.68 1.59
C ASP A 22 -20.37 -8.25 1.70
N VAL A 23 -19.56 -8.63 0.70
CA VAL A 23 -18.16 -8.23 0.64
C VAL A 23 -18.00 -6.84 0.02
N GLU A 24 -17.09 -6.03 0.55
CA GLU A 24 -16.85 -4.67 0.06
C GLU A 24 -15.87 -4.62 -1.14
N ALA A 25 -15.03 -5.64 -1.28
CA ALA A 25 -14.02 -5.70 -2.33
C ALA A 25 -13.67 -7.12 -2.76
N ILE A 26 -13.18 -7.26 -4.00
CA ILE A 26 -12.64 -8.51 -4.55
C ILE A 26 -11.34 -8.30 -5.32
N ALA A 27 -10.51 -9.35 -5.34
CA ALA A 27 -9.32 -9.45 -6.18
C ALA A 27 -9.55 -10.48 -7.30
N ILE A 28 -9.24 -10.09 -8.53
CA ILE A 28 -9.33 -10.95 -9.71
C ILE A 28 -7.90 -11.30 -10.14
N CYS A 29 -7.55 -12.59 -10.09
CA CYS A 29 -6.23 -13.06 -10.49
C CYS A 29 -6.32 -14.37 -11.29
N TYR A 30 -6.12 -14.28 -12.61
CA TYR A 30 -6.05 -15.42 -13.51
C TYR A 30 -4.59 -15.79 -13.77
N LEU A 31 -4.33 -17.07 -14.10
CA LEU A 31 -3.02 -17.49 -14.56
C LEU A 31 -2.69 -16.82 -15.91
N PHE A 32 -1.45 -16.37 -16.07
CA PHE A 32 -0.93 -15.71 -17.27
C PHE A 32 -1.64 -14.40 -17.69
N SER A 33 -2.42 -13.78 -16.80
CA SER A 33 -3.11 -12.52 -17.07
C SER A 33 -2.17 -11.35 -17.35
N PHE A 34 -0.95 -11.38 -16.79
CA PHE A 34 0.12 -10.43 -17.11
C PHE A 34 0.52 -10.43 -18.60
N THR A 35 0.32 -11.54 -19.31
CA THR A 35 0.58 -11.65 -20.75
C THR A 35 -0.68 -11.40 -21.57
N ASN A 36 -1.84 -11.91 -21.12
CA ASN A 36 -3.11 -11.71 -21.80
C ASN A 36 -4.23 -11.42 -20.78
N PRO A 37 -4.56 -10.14 -20.55
CA PRO A 37 -5.50 -9.73 -19.50
C PRO A 37 -6.98 -9.88 -19.91
N LYS A 38 -7.28 -10.38 -21.11
CA LYS A 38 -8.63 -10.38 -21.69
C LYS A 38 -9.69 -10.98 -20.74
N HIS A 39 -9.41 -12.12 -20.12
CA HIS A 39 -10.37 -12.78 -19.23
C HIS A 39 -10.53 -12.05 -17.90
N GLU A 40 -9.47 -11.47 -17.34
CA GLU A 40 -9.58 -10.66 -16.14
C GLU A 40 -10.41 -9.41 -16.38
N ARG A 41 -10.15 -8.70 -17.48
CA ARG A 41 -10.91 -7.50 -17.87
C ARG A 41 -12.38 -7.84 -18.07
N ARG A 42 -12.67 -8.92 -18.82
CA ARG A 42 -14.05 -9.35 -19.06
C ARG A 42 -14.77 -9.78 -17.77
N THR A 43 -14.05 -10.44 -16.86
CA THR A 43 -14.59 -10.80 -15.54
C THR A 43 -14.89 -9.56 -14.70
N ALA A 44 -14.00 -8.56 -14.71
CA ALA A 44 -14.22 -7.29 -14.03
C ALA A 44 -15.40 -6.50 -14.63
N GLU A 45 -15.56 -6.48 -15.95
CA GLU A 45 -16.72 -5.85 -16.63
C GLU A 45 -18.04 -6.45 -16.13
N ILE A 46 -18.18 -7.79 -16.19
CA ILE A 46 -19.39 -8.48 -15.73
C ILE A 46 -19.67 -8.19 -14.25
N LEU A 47 -18.64 -8.21 -13.41
CA LEU A 47 -18.79 -7.92 -11.98
C LEU A 47 -19.20 -6.47 -11.72
N ARG A 48 -18.65 -5.49 -12.45
CA ARG A 48 -19.05 -4.07 -12.34
C ARG A 48 -20.49 -3.85 -12.80
N GLU A 49 -20.93 -4.53 -13.86
CA GLU A 49 -22.32 -4.47 -14.33
C GLU A 49 -23.31 -5.00 -13.28
N MET A 50 -22.96 -6.10 -12.61
CA MET A 50 -23.85 -6.75 -11.64
C MET A 50 -23.73 -6.19 -10.21
N LEU A 51 -22.58 -5.63 -9.85
CA LEU A 51 -22.22 -5.19 -8.49
C LEU A 51 -21.54 -3.81 -8.56
N PRO A 52 -22.27 -2.74 -8.91
CA PRO A 52 -21.67 -1.43 -9.24
C PRO A 52 -20.94 -0.75 -8.08
N ASN A 53 -21.24 -1.12 -6.83
CA ASN A 53 -20.61 -0.55 -5.63
C ASN A 53 -19.40 -1.36 -5.13
N LEU A 54 -19.11 -2.50 -5.76
CA LEU A 54 -18.03 -3.39 -5.32
C LEU A 54 -16.66 -2.85 -5.77
N CYS A 55 -15.71 -2.76 -4.85
CA CYS A 55 -14.33 -2.44 -5.18
C CYS A 55 -13.66 -3.66 -5.86
N ILE A 56 -13.11 -3.47 -7.06
CA ILE A 56 -12.53 -4.57 -7.84
C ILE A 56 -11.08 -4.26 -8.17
N SER A 57 -10.17 -5.08 -7.66
CA SER A 57 -8.75 -5.06 -8.03
C SER A 57 -8.43 -6.14 -9.06
N VAL A 58 -7.88 -5.74 -10.20
CA VAL A 58 -7.55 -6.64 -11.30
C VAL A 58 -6.05 -6.85 -11.35
N SER A 59 -5.58 -8.10 -11.26
CA SER A 59 -4.15 -8.35 -11.04
C SER A 59 -3.24 -7.87 -12.17
N SER A 60 -3.70 -7.95 -13.42
CA SER A 60 -3.01 -7.39 -14.60
C SER A 60 -2.99 -5.87 -14.67
N GLU A 61 -3.81 -5.18 -13.87
CA GLU A 61 -3.79 -3.73 -13.73
C GLU A 61 -2.95 -3.29 -12.51
N ILE A 62 -2.93 -4.10 -11.45
CA ILE A 62 -2.21 -3.81 -10.21
C ILE A 62 -0.72 -4.18 -10.32
N LEU A 63 -0.39 -5.43 -10.65
CA LEU A 63 0.99 -5.91 -10.71
C LEU A 63 1.18 -6.93 -11.85
N PRO A 64 1.36 -6.48 -13.11
CA PRO A 64 1.43 -7.36 -14.28
C PRO A 64 2.79 -8.06 -14.43
N ILE A 65 3.16 -8.87 -13.44
CA ILE A 65 4.39 -9.67 -13.43
C ILE A 65 4.09 -11.16 -13.58
N ILE A 66 5.13 -11.93 -13.95
CA ILE A 66 5.11 -13.40 -13.92
C ILE A 66 5.03 -13.92 -12.47
N ARG A 67 4.55 -15.17 -12.30
CA ARG A 67 4.28 -15.87 -11.03
C ARG A 67 3.05 -15.35 -10.30
N GLU A 68 2.24 -16.28 -9.81
CA GLU A 68 0.90 -16.01 -9.30
C GLU A 68 0.90 -15.57 -7.84
N TYR A 69 1.83 -16.03 -7.00
CA TYR A 69 1.81 -15.75 -5.57
C TYR A 69 2.00 -14.26 -5.27
N GLU A 70 3.08 -13.67 -5.77
CA GLU A 70 3.44 -12.27 -5.56
C GLU A 70 2.35 -11.34 -6.11
N ARG A 71 1.84 -11.67 -7.31
CA ARG A 71 0.77 -10.95 -7.98
C ARG A 71 -0.56 -11.06 -7.23
N LEU A 72 -0.95 -12.27 -6.81
CA LEU A 72 -2.18 -12.50 -6.06
C LEU A 72 -2.13 -11.82 -4.70
N SER A 73 -1.03 -11.96 -3.95
CA SER A 73 -0.83 -11.32 -2.65
C SER A 73 -0.98 -9.81 -2.76
N THR A 74 -0.24 -9.18 -3.69
CA THR A 74 -0.30 -7.72 -3.92
C THR A 74 -1.70 -7.26 -4.32
N THR A 75 -2.37 -7.98 -5.22
CA THR A 75 -3.72 -7.63 -5.68
C THR A 75 -4.75 -7.78 -4.55
N THR A 76 -4.58 -8.77 -3.69
CA THR A 76 -5.44 -9.01 -2.52
C THR A 76 -5.28 -7.90 -1.49
N VAL A 77 -4.04 -7.51 -1.17
CA VAL A 77 -3.77 -6.37 -0.28
C VAL A 77 -4.35 -5.08 -0.87
N ASN A 78 -4.20 -4.87 -2.19
CA ASN A 78 -4.80 -3.72 -2.85
C ASN A 78 -6.33 -3.70 -2.71
N ALA A 79 -7.00 -4.83 -2.96
CA ALA A 79 -8.45 -4.96 -2.81
C ALA A 79 -8.90 -4.68 -1.38
N TYR A 80 -8.17 -5.20 -0.39
CA TYR A 80 -8.47 -4.99 1.03
C TYR A 80 -8.43 -3.51 1.45
N ILE A 81 -7.47 -2.74 0.92
CA ILE A 81 -7.28 -1.33 1.29
C ILE A 81 -8.18 -0.39 0.45
N MET A 82 -8.57 -0.81 -0.76
CA MET A 82 -9.28 0.04 -1.74
C MET A 82 -10.54 0.73 -1.20
N PRO A 83 -11.49 0.08 -0.51
CA PRO A 83 -12.67 0.76 0.04
C PRO A 83 -12.31 1.86 1.05
N ILE A 84 -11.34 1.57 1.93
CA ILE A 84 -10.88 2.48 2.97
C ILE A 84 -10.24 3.71 2.33
N MET A 85 -9.34 3.49 1.36
CA MET A 85 -8.65 4.58 0.67
C MET A 85 -9.63 5.45 -0.14
N GLN A 86 -10.56 4.85 -0.87
CA GLN A 86 -11.55 5.60 -1.65
C GLN A 86 -12.42 6.47 -0.75
N SER A 87 -12.91 5.93 0.38
CA SER A 87 -13.68 6.69 1.36
C SER A 87 -12.89 7.87 1.93
N TYR A 88 -11.63 7.63 2.31
CA TYR A 88 -10.74 8.68 2.81
C TYR A 88 -10.50 9.81 1.79
N LEU A 89 -10.12 9.46 0.56
CA LEU A 89 -9.84 10.42 -0.50
C LEU A 89 -11.09 11.18 -0.94
N LEU A 90 -12.24 10.52 -0.97
CA LEU A 90 -13.52 11.17 -1.23
C LEU A 90 -13.83 12.22 -0.15
N ASN A 91 -13.71 11.84 1.13
CA ASN A 91 -13.94 12.75 2.24
C ASN A 91 -12.99 13.95 2.24
N LEU A 92 -11.70 13.71 1.96
CA LEU A 92 -10.70 14.76 1.86
C LEU A 92 -11.03 15.72 0.71
N ARG A 93 -11.34 15.18 -0.48
CA ARG A 93 -11.72 15.96 -1.66
C ARG A 93 -12.91 16.87 -1.37
N ASP A 94 -13.95 16.34 -0.73
CA ASP A 94 -15.17 17.10 -0.46
C ASP A 94 -14.92 18.22 0.56
N LYS A 95 -14.09 17.96 1.59
CA LYS A 95 -13.65 18.97 2.57
C LYS A 95 -12.78 20.06 1.96
N LEU A 96 -11.94 19.72 0.98
CA LEU A 96 -11.11 20.67 0.23
C LEU A 96 -11.98 21.54 -0.68
N ARG A 97 -12.91 20.93 -1.43
CA ARG A 97 -13.86 21.64 -2.30
C ARG A 97 -14.76 22.59 -1.52
N ALA A 98 -15.24 22.19 -0.35
CA ALA A 98 -16.02 23.05 0.54
C ALA A 98 -15.24 24.31 0.99
N ARG A 99 -13.91 24.29 0.92
CA ARG A 99 -13.02 25.44 1.21
C ARG A 99 -12.54 26.16 -0.06
N GLY A 100 -13.10 25.85 -1.23
CA GLY A 100 -12.77 26.50 -2.49
C GLY A 100 -11.56 25.89 -3.23
N PHE A 101 -10.97 24.80 -2.74
CA PHE A 101 -9.90 24.11 -3.46
C PHE A 101 -10.50 23.18 -4.52
N THR A 102 -10.28 23.51 -5.80
CA THR A 102 -10.85 22.80 -6.95
C THR A 102 -9.81 22.08 -7.82
N GLN A 103 -8.53 22.21 -7.47
CA GLN A 103 -7.44 21.60 -8.22
C GLN A 103 -7.29 20.11 -7.89
N GLU A 104 -6.50 19.41 -8.69
CA GLU A 104 -6.04 18.07 -8.35
C GLU A 104 -5.09 18.11 -7.16
N TYR A 105 -5.08 17.02 -6.39
CA TYR A 105 -4.11 16.82 -5.33
C TYR A 105 -3.48 15.43 -5.49
N TYR A 106 -2.22 15.36 -5.08
CA TYR A 106 -1.33 14.23 -5.29
C TYR A 106 -0.96 13.60 -3.95
N LEU A 107 -0.73 12.29 -3.97
CA LEU A 107 -0.24 11.51 -2.85
C LEU A 107 1.18 11.05 -3.13
N MET A 108 1.97 10.93 -2.07
CA MET A 108 3.27 10.29 -2.13
C MET A 108 3.09 8.79 -2.36
N GLN A 109 3.94 8.21 -3.20
CA GLN A 109 4.05 6.78 -3.43
C GLN A 109 5.11 6.18 -2.51
N SER A 110 4.98 4.89 -2.22
CA SER A 110 5.97 4.06 -1.51
C SER A 110 7.38 4.15 -2.12
N SER A 111 7.48 4.40 -3.43
CA SER A 111 8.72 4.52 -4.19
C SER A 111 9.37 5.91 -4.17
N GLY A 112 8.74 6.91 -3.52
CA GLY A 112 9.21 8.29 -3.48
C GLY A 112 8.70 9.21 -4.59
N GLY A 113 7.94 8.67 -5.55
CA GLY A 113 7.23 9.47 -6.55
C GLY A 113 5.89 10.00 -6.03
N ILE A 114 5.13 10.68 -6.89
CA ILE A 114 3.77 11.13 -6.57
C ILE A 114 2.74 10.52 -7.53
N MET A 115 1.49 10.40 -7.11
CA MET A 115 0.38 9.90 -7.92
C MET A 115 -0.87 10.74 -7.66
N SER A 116 -1.78 10.84 -8.63
CA SER A 116 -3.06 11.53 -8.40
C SER A 116 -3.91 10.78 -7.38
N SER A 117 -4.77 11.51 -6.67
CA SER A 117 -5.74 10.90 -5.74
C SER A 117 -6.67 9.89 -6.41
N GLU A 118 -7.03 10.11 -7.68
CA GLU A 118 -7.81 9.12 -8.44
C GLU A 118 -7.06 7.79 -8.58
N VAL A 119 -5.79 7.82 -9.00
CA VAL A 119 -4.99 6.60 -9.13
C VAL A 119 -4.73 5.98 -7.75
N ALA A 120 -4.53 6.78 -6.70
CA ALA A 120 -4.32 6.28 -5.34
C ALA A 120 -5.55 5.53 -4.81
N GLY A 121 -6.76 6.00 -5.15
CA GLY A 121 -8.00 5.30 -4.84
C GLY A 121 -8.18 3.96 -5.57
N LEU A 122 -7.50 3.78 -6.72
CA LEU A 122 -7.52 2.52 -7.48
C LEU A 122 -6.34 1.60 -7.15
N ARG A 123 -5.23 2.15 -6.69
CA ARG A 123 -3.97 1.43 -6.44
C ARG A 123 -3.37 1.78 -5.06
N PRO A 124 -4.14 1.69 -3.97
CA PRO A 124 -3.65 2.08 -2.64
C PRO A 124 -2.42 1.30 -2.16
N VAL A 125 -2.17 0.10 -2.70
CA VAL A 125 -1.00 -0.70 -2.33
C VAL A 125 0.34 0.04 -2.62
N TYR A 126 0.34 0.99 -3.55
CA TYR A 126 1.48 1.85 -3.89
C TYR A 126 1.66 3.05 -2.95
N THR A 127 0.84 3.17 -1.91
CA THR A 127 0.90 4.27 -0.93
C THR A 127 1.33 3.81 0.46
N ILE A 128 1.64 2.51 0.61
CA ILE A 128 2.10 1.93 1.88
C ILE A 128 3.49 2.50 2.22
N ASP A 129 3.69 2.95 3.45
CA ASP A 129 4.92 3.67 3.85
C ASP A 129 5.24 4.92 3.00
N SER A 130 4.24 5.54 2.37
CA SER A 130 4.44 6.78 1.59
C SER A 130 4.93 7.97 2.42
N GLY A 131 4.54 8.08 3.69
CA GLY A 131 5.01 9.14 4.60
C GLY A 131 6.53 9.11 4.80
N PRO A 132 7.08 8.00 5.33
CA PRO A 132 8.53 7.82 5.43
C PRO A 132 9.26 7.99 4.09
N ALA A 133 8.70 7.48 2.98
CA ALA A 133 9.29 7.65 1.66
C ALA A 133 9.47 9.14 1.29
N ALA A 134 8.55 10.03 1.68
CA ALA A 134 8.71 11.47 1.49
C ALA A 134 9.92 12.02 2.28
N GLY A 135 10.11 11.57 3.52
CA GLY A 135 11.25 11.95 4.36
C GLY A 135 12.58 11.49 3.77
N VAL A 136 12.63 10.26 3.26
CA VAL A 136 13.81 9.71 2.57
C VAL A 136 14.11 10.49 1.28
N THR A 137 13.09 10.81 0.46
CA THR A 137 13.25 11.66 -0.74
C THR A 137 13.83 13.03 -0.37
N ALA A 138 13.32 13.66 0.69
CA ALA A 138 13.82 14.94 1.17
C ALA A 138 15.26 14.84 1.68
N ALA A 139 15.61 13.79 2.42
CA ALA A 139 16.97 13.55 2.90
C ALA A 139 17.96 13.35 1.75
N ALA A 140 17.58 12.61 0.71
CA ALA A 140 18.41 12.41 -0.49
C ALA A 140 18.67 13.72 -1.25
N GLN A 141 17.62 14.54 -1.40
CA GLN A 141 17.73 15.85 -2.04
C GLN A 141 18.60 16.79 -1.22
N LEU A 142 18.39 16.85 0.10
CA LEU A 142 19.17 17.68 1.01
C LEU A 142 20.64 17.26 1.04
N GLY A 143 20.92 15.96 1.11
CA GLY A 143 22.28 15.42 1.05
C GLY A 143 23.00 15.86 -0.22
N THR A 144 22.35 15.72 -1.37
CA THR A 144 22.89 16.20 -2.66
C THR A 144 23.18 17.71 -2.65
N MET A 145 22.25 18.52 -2.14
CA MET A 145 22.42 19.98 -2.05
C MET A 145 23.57 20.39 -1.11
N LEU A 146 23.83 19.61 -0.07
CA LEU A 146 24.89 19.85 0.91
C LEU A 146 26.22 19.18 0.54
N SER A 147 26.35 18.58 -0.64
CA SER A 147 27.52 17.80 -1.07
C SER A 147 27.81 16.55 -0.20
N PHE A 148 26.77 15.98 0.43
CA PHE A 148 26.79 14.69 1.11
C PHE A 148 25.85 13.72 0.39
N PRO A 149 26.28 13.08 -0.71
CA PRO A 149 25.40 12.20 -1.49
C PRO A 149 25.12 10.86 -0.80
N ASP A 150 25.96 10.47 0.16
CA ASP A 150 25.79 9.27 0.97
C ASP A 150 25.29 9.65 2.37
N VAL A 151 24.03 9.36 2.66
CA VAL A 151 23.38 9.72 3.92
C VAL A 151 22.53 8.58 4.45
N ILE A 152 22.33 8.59 5.77
CA ILE A 152 21.35 7.73 6.43
C ILE A 152 20.20 8.63 6.84
N SER A 153 19.01 8.36 6.29
CA SER A 153 17.78 8.96 6.80
C SER A 153 17.33 8.18 8.05
N PHE A 154 16.93 8.93 9.07
CA PHE A 154 16.47 8.39 10.35
C PHE A 154 15.23 9.17 10.76
N ASP A 155 14.08 8.52 10.74
CA ASP A 155 12.80 9.10 11.16
C ASP A 155 12.23 8.27 12.32
N MET A 156 12.16 8.88 13.50
CA MET A 156 11.63 8.26 14.70
C MET A 156 10.35 8.96 15.14
N GLY A 157 9.24 8.23 15.07
CA GLY A 157 7.95 8.66 15.60
C GLY A 157 7.72 8.19 17.04
N GLY A 158 6.47 8.25 17.49
CA GLY A 158 6.07 7.74 18.81
C GLY A 158 6.03 6.22 18.91
N THR A 159 5.87 5.51 17.79
CA THR A 159 5.67 4.05 17.75
C THR A 159 6.82 3.34 17.06
N THR A 160 7.31 3.90 15.96
CA THR A 160 8.21 3.22 15.04
C THR A 160 9.34 4.14 14.62
N THR A 161 10.46 3.54 14.25
CA THR A 161 11.61 4.18 13.63
C THR A 161 11.82 3.59 12.25
N LYS A 162 12.01 4.46 11.25
CA LYS A 162 12.31 4.08 9.88
C LYS A 162 13.71 4.59 9.53
N VAL A 163 14.51 3.72 8.93
CA VAL A 163 15.88 4.02 8.51
C VAL A 163 16.08 3.62 7.06
N CYS A 164 16.60 4.52 6.23
CA CYS A 164 17.00 4.22 4.85
C CYS A 164 18.43 4.68 4.59
N VAL A 165 19.21 3.81 3.96
CA VAL A 165 20.54 4.15 3.43
C VAL A 165 20.36 4.72 2.03
N ILE A 166 20.86 5.94 1.85
CA ILE A 166 20.88 6.64 0.56
C ILE A 166 22.33 6.67 0.09
N ARG A 167 22.58 6.22 -1.14
CA ARG A 167 23.91 6.24 -1.76
C ARG A 167 23.87 7.02 -3.04
N GLU A 168 24.89 7.84 -3.30
CA GLU A 168 24.98 8.66 -4.51
C GLU A 168 23.71 9.51 -4.76
N GLY A 169 23.07 9.99 -3.70
CA GLY A 169 21.82 10.75 -3.74
C GLY A 169 20.59 9.93 -4.12
N LYS A 170 20.67 8.59 -4.12
CA LYS A 170 19.60 7.68 -4.54
C LYS A 170 19.20 6.73 -3.41
N PRO A 171 17.94 6.79 -2.97
CA PRO A 171 17.37 5.74 -2.12
C PRO A 171 17.30 4.42 -2.88
N GLU A 172 17.54 3.31 -2.18
CA GLU A 172 17.33 1.97 -2.75
C GLU A 172 15.82 1.68 -2.86
N ILE A 173 15.40 1.09 -3.99
CA ILE A 173 14.02 0.64 -4.22
C ILE A 173 14.02 -0.89 -4.26
N THR A 174 13.08 -1.51 -3.55
CA THR A 174 12.85 -2.96 -3.57
C THR A 174 11.43 -3.29 -4.02
N THR A 175 11.24 -4.50 -4.55
CA THR A 175 9.92 -5.12 -4.80
C THR A 175 9.66 -6.31 -3.89
N GLU A 176 10.50 -6.51 -2.88
CA GLU A 176 10.35 -7.56 -1.87
C GLU A 176 9.97 -6.93 -0.54
N PHE A 177 8.69 -6.58 -0.39
CA PHE A 177 8.19 -5.94 0.82
C PHE A 177 7.23 -6.84 1.57
N TRP A 178 7.42 -6.94 2.89
CA TRP A 178 6.60 -7.75 3.77
C TRP A 178 5.99 -6.88 4.86
N VAL A 179 4.66 -6.70 4.80
CA VAL A 179 3.94 -6.03 5.88
C VAL A 179 3.81 -7.00 7.06
N ASP A 180 4.29 -6.58 8.23
CA ASP A 180 4.29 -7.38 9.47
C ASP A 180 4.95 -8.76 9.31
N GLY A 181 5.88 -8.90 8.35
CA GLY A 181 6.51 -10.19 8.02
C GLY A 181 5.57 -11.25 7.46
N LYS A 182 4.31 -10.89 7.12
CA LYS A 182 3.24 -11.84 6.77
C LYS A 182 2.70 -11.66 5.37
N TYR A 183 2.51 -10.41 4.93
CA TYR A 183 1.84 -10.10 3.68
C TYR A 183 2.85 -9.56 2.68
N PHE A 184 3.13 -10.34 1.63
CA PHE A 184 4.02 -9.94 0.56
C PHE A 184 3.36 -8.89 -0.34
N ILE A 185 4.13 -7.87 -0.70
CA ILE A 185 3.76 -6.81 -1.62
C ILE A 185 4.90 -6.62 -2.63
N GLY A 186 4.56 -6.83 -3.91
CA GLY A 186 5.48 -6.68 -5.04
C GLY A 186 5.52 -5.29 -5.65
N ALA A 187 4.73 -4.34 -5.12
CA ALA A 187 4.78 -2.95 -5.57
C ALA A 187 6.12 -2.31 -5.15
N PRO A 188 6.78 -1.52 -6.02
CA PRO A 188 8.03 -0.86 -5.69
C PRO A 188 7.91 0.05 -4.45
N VAL A 189 8.81 -0.13 -3.50
CA VAL A 189 8.89 0.64 -2.25
C VAL A 189 10.33 1.01 -1.94
N MET A 190 10.55 2.15 -1.28
CA MET A 190 11.87 2.47 -0.74
C MET A 190 12.30 1.42 0.28
N ASN A 191 13.53 0.92 0.14
CA ASN A 191 14.08 -0.09 1.03
C ASN A 191 14.40 0.55 2.40
N MET A 192 13.44 0.46 3.31
CA MET A 192 13.52 1.03 4.65
C MET A 192 13.51 -0.10 5.67
N VAL A 193 14.39 0.01 6.66
CA VAL A 193 14.32 -0.83 7.85
C VAL A 193 13.35 -0.18 8.82
N GLU A 194 12.37 -0.97 9.28
CA GLU A 194 11.45 -0.57 10.34
C GLU A 194 11.84 -1.23 11.66
N ILE A 195 11.89 -0.41 12.71
CA ILE A 195 12.11 -0.85 14.08
C ILE A 195 10.89 -0.43 14.89
N GLY A 196 10.27 -1.37 15.60
CA GLY A 196 9.15 -1.14 16.53
C GLY A 196 9.58 -0.46 17.83
N ALA A 197 10.32 0.64 17.70
CA ALA A 197 10.77 1.47 18.79
C ALA A 197 10.63 2.95 18.38
N GLY A 198 10.21 3.77 19.32
CA GLY A 198 9.92 5.19 19.16
C GLY A 198 9.65 5.84 20.50
N GLY A 199 9.34 7.14 20.51
CA GLY A 199 9.25 7.95 21.73
C GLY A 199 8.20 7.49 22.77
N GLY A 200 7.19 6.71 22.35
CA GLY A 200 6.15 6.16 23.23
C GLY A 200 6.36 4.68 23.56
N SER A 201 7.51 4.09 23.25
CA SER A 201 7.77 2.66 23.52
C SER A 201 7.78 2.39 25.02
N ILE A 202 7.07 1.35 25.42
CA ILE A 202 6.93 1.00 26.84
C ILE A 202 8.20 0.28 27.31
N VAL A 203 8.76 0.77 28.40
CA VAL A 203 9.86 0.12 29.10
C VAL A 203 9.27 -0.91 30.09
N TRP A 204 9.74 -2.15 30.03
CA TRP A 204 9.30 -3.21 30.94
C TRP A 204 10.47 -4.12 31.31
N LEU A 205 10.32 -4.85 32.43
CA LEU A 205 11.27 -5.84 32.89
C LEU A 205 10.69 -7.23 32.65
N ASP A 206 11.50 -8.13 32.09
CA ASP A 206 11.12 -9.54 31.99
C ASP A 206 11.30 -10.27 33.34
N PRO A 207 10.87 -11.55 33.45
CA PRO A 207 11.03 -12.31 34.68
C PRO A 207 12.49 -12.50 35.14
N ALA A 208 13.48 -12.31 34.26
CA ALA A 208 14.91 -12.37 34.58
C ALA A 208 15.49 -11.00 34.98
N GLY A 209 14.69 -9.94 34.95
CA GLY A 209 15.11 -8.58 35.29
C GLY A 209 15.82 -7.84 34.16
N VAL A 210 15.74 -8.34 32.92
CA VAL A 210 16.29 -7.65 31.74
C VAL A 210 15.34 -6.54 31.31
N VAL A 211 15.90 -5.37 30.99
CA VAL A 211 15.15 -4.21 30.48
C VAL A 211 14.84 -4.40 29.00
N HIS A 212 13.57 -4.28 28.65
CA HIS A 212 13.06 -4.27 27.29
C HIS A 212 12.38 -2.93 26.99
N ILE A 213 12.45 -2.50 25.73
CA ILE A 213 11.81 -1.27 25.23
C ILE A 213 10.97 -1.65 24.00
N GLY A 214 9.66 -1.55 24.12
CA GLY A 214 8.73 -2.04 23.10
C GLY A 214 8.55 -3.56 23.13
N PRO A 215 7.86 -4.15 22.13
CA PRO A 215 7.25 -3.49 20.96
C PRO A 215 5.95 -2.73 21.29
N GLN A 216 5.43 -2.85 22.51
CA GLN A 216 4.25 -2.10 22.92
C GLN A 216 4.54 -0.59 22.99
N SER A 217 3.57 0.22 22.55
CA SER A 217 3.66 1.69 22.59
C SER A 217 2.46 2.28 23.33
N ALA A 218 2.69 3.35 24.09
CA ALA A 218 1.65 4.18 24.71
C ALA A 218 0.91 5.07 23.68
N GLY A 219 1.39 5.11 22.43
CA GLY A 219 0.81 5.90 21.34
C GLY A 219 0.76 7.39 21.67
N ALA A 220 -0.30 8.07 21.20
CA ALA A 220 -0.59 9.46 21.55
C ALA A 220 -1.65 9.60 22.66
N LYS A 221 -2.35 8.53 23.01
CA LYS A 221 -3.39 8.52 24.04
C LYS A 221 -3.38 7.18 24.81
N PRO A 222 -3.00 7.15 26.10
CA PRO A 222 -2.66 8.30 26.95
C PRO A 222 -1.34 8.99 26.57
N GLY A 223 -0.47 8.33 25.80
CA GLY A 223 0.86 8.85 25.48
C GLY A 223 1.89 8.59 26.60
N PRO A 224 3.10 9.15 26.47
CA PRO A 224 4.10 9.14 27.54
C PRO A 224 3.55 9.73 28.84
N VAL A 225 4.16 9.37 29.99
CA VAL A 225 3.69 9.78 31.32
C VAL A 225 3.75 11.30 31.56
N CYS A 226 4.60 12.01 30.82
CA CYS A 226 4.85 13.45 30.96
C CYS A 226 3.68 14.34 30.51
#